data_AF-G5AF54-F1
#
_entry.id   AF-G5AF54-F1
#
_cell.length_a   1.000
_cell.length_b   1.000
_cell.length_c   1.000
_cell.angle_alpha   90.00
_cell.angle_beta   90.00
_cell.angle_gamma   90.00
#
_symmetry.space_group_name_H-M   'P 1'
#
loop_
_entity.id
_entity.type
_entity.pdbx_description
1 polymer ?
#
loop_
_entity_poly.entity_id
_entity_poly.type
_entity_poly.pdbx_seq_one_letter_code
_entity_poly.pdbx_strand_id
1 'polypeptide(L)' 'LKLFCAIIGVADTFRVDIDAGQSVGDLKKAIKLDNAKMITGDARSLKLFLAKK' A
#
# COMPACT_ATOMS: atom_id res chain seq x y z
N LEU A 1 2.68 -7.64 10.97
CA LEU A 1 2.21 -8.37 9.77
C LEU A 1 2.94 -7.80 8.56
N LYS A 2 3.26 -8.62 7.56
CA LYS A 2 3.84 -8.15 6.29
C LYS A 2 2.84 -8.35 5.17
N LEU A 3 2.55 -7.29 4.43
CA LEU A 3 1.76 -7.34 3.21
C LEU A 3 2.70 -7.18 2.00
N PHE A 4 2.37 -7.91 0.94
CA PHE A 4 2.99 -7.72 -0.37
C PHE A 4 2.01 -6.96 -1.25
N CYS A 5 2.43 -5.82 -1.75
CA CYS A 5 1.61 -4.91 -2.55
C CYS A 5 2.24 -4.73 -3.92
N ALA A 6 1.42 -4.39 -4.89
CA ALA A 6 1.85 -4.02 -6.24
C ALA A 6 1.07 -2.79 -6.70
N ILE A 7 1.70 -1.95 -7.51
CA ILE A 7 1.01 -0.86 -8.20
C ILE A 7 0.50 -1.42 -9.52
N ILE A 8 -0.78 -1.23 -9.83
CA ILE A 8 -1.38 -1.70 -11.08
C ILE A 8 -0.63 -1.08 -12.26
N GLY A 9 -0.17 -1.92 -13.20
CA GLY A 9 0.61 -1.48 -14.36
C GLY A 9 2.12 -1.35 -14.10
N VAL A 10 2.58 -1.59 -12.88
CA VAL A 10 4.01 -1.70 -12.54
C VAL A 10 4.32 -3.17 -12.28
N ALA A 11 5.36 -3.70 -12.93
CA ALA A 11 5.72 -5.12 -12.86
C ALA A 11 6.42 -5.54 -11.56
N ASP A 12 6.44 -4.68 -10.54
CA ASP A 12 7.20 -4.88 -9.31
C ASP A 12 6.27 -4.95 -8.09
N THR A 13 6.72 -5.68 -7.07
CA THR A 13 6.04 -5.83 -5.79
C THR A 13 6.89 -5.28 -4.66
N PHE A 14 6.25 -4.64 -3.70
CA PHE A 14 6.91 -4.07 -2.53
C PHE A 14 6.29 -4.60 -1.25
N ARG A 15 7.10 -4.63 -0.20
CA ARG A 15 6.66 -5.03 1.14
C ARG A 15 6.17 -3.81 1.90
N VAL A 16 5.11 -4.00 2.67
CA VAL A 16 4.59 -3.01 3.62
C VAL A 16 4.43 -3.69 4.96
N ASP A 17 5.10 -3.13 5.97
CA ASP A 17 5.00 -3.60 7.34
C ASP A 17 3.85 -2.86 8.05
N ILE A 18 2.88 -3.62 8.58
CA ILE A 18 1.76 -3.08 9.36
C ILE A 18 1.50 -3.91 10.61
N ASP A 19 0.90 -3.32 11.64
CA ASP A 19 0.45 -4.07 12.81
C ASP A 19 -0.98 -4.60 12.64
N ALA A 20 -1.30 -5.71 13.30
CA ALA A 20 -2.60 -6.38 13.14
C ALA A 20 -3.80 -5.53 13.61
N GLY A 21 -3.57 -4.58 14.52
CA GLY A 21 -4.60 -3.64 14.99
C GLY A 21 -4.76 -2.38 14.14
N GLN A 22 -3.94 -2.19 13.10
CA GLN A 22 -3.98 -0.99 12.27
C GLN A 22 -5.11 -1.05 11.24
N SER A 23 -5.66 0.12 10.91
CA SER A 23 -6.77 0.24 9.98
C SER A 23 -6.31 0.25 8.52
N VAL A 24 -7.25 0.10 7.59
CA VAL A 24 -6.99 0.31 6.16
C VAL A 24 -6.50 1.74 5.88
N GLY A 25 -6.91 2.73 6.68
CA GLY A 25 -6.42 4.10 6.59
C GLY A 25 -4.92 4.21 6.92
N ASP A 26 -4.46 3.45 7.91
CA ASP A 26 -3.05 3.38 8.28
C ASP A 26 -2.22 2.66 7.21
N LEU A 27 -2.75 1.56 6.65
CA LEU A 27 -2.14 0.88 5.51
C LEU A 27 -1.94 1.82 4.31
N LYS A 28 -2.94 2.65 3.98
CA LYS A 28 -2.82 3.65 2.91
C LYS A 28 -1.68 4.65 3.17
N LYS A 29 -1.52 5.09 4.43
CA LYS A 29 -0.43 6.00 4.81
C LYS A 29 0.93 5.32 4.69
N ALA A 30 1.05 4.08 5.17
CA ALA A 30 2.29 3.30 5.09
C ALA A 30 2.72 3.08 3.63
N ILE A 31 1.80 2.65 2.76
CA ILE A 31 2.05 2.50 1.31
C ILE A 31 2.60 3.79 0.70
N LYS A 32 1.96 4.93 1.01
CA LYS A 32 2.40 6.24 0.49
C LYS A 32 3.78 6.62 1.02
N LEU A 33 4.06 6.40 2.30
CA LEU A 33 5.34 6.75 2.91
C LEU A 33 6.50 6.02 2.23
N ASP A 34 6.35 4.72 2.02
CA ASP A 34 7.38 3.88 1.41
C ASP A 34 7.55 4.13 -0.10
N ASN A 35 6.51 4.63 -0.77
CA ASN A 35 6.49 4.87 -2.22
C ASN A 35 6.25 6.35 -2.58
N ALA A 36 6.70 7.28 -1.75
CA ALA A 36 6.36 8.71 -1.87
C ALA A 36 6.73 9.33 -3.23
N LYS A 37 7.73 8.77 -3.93
CA LYS A 37 8.12 9.20 -5.28
C LYS A 37 7.14 8.77 -6.37
N MET A 38 6.49 7.62 -6.21
CA MET A 38 5.50 7.10 -7.18
C MET A 38 4.06 7.51 -6.81
N ILE A 39 3.77 7.67 -5.52
CA ILE A 39 2.44 8.00 -5.00
C ILE A 39 2.45 9.45 -4.51
N THR A 40 2.19 10.38 -5.43
CA THR A 40 2.25 11.82 -5.16
C THR A 40 0.94 12.40 -4.58
N GLY A 41 -0.20 11.73 -4.79
CA GLY A 41 -1.52 12.14 -4.30
C GLY A 41 -1.77 11.89 -2.80
N ASP A 42 -2.94 12.29 -2.27
CA ASP A 42 -3.36 11.98 -0.89
C ASP A 42 -3.47 10.46 -0.70
N ALA A 43 -2.93 9.93 0.41
CA ALA A 43 -3.02 8.51 0.75
C ALA A 43 -4.48 8.02 0.79
N ARG A 44 -5.42 8.87 1.22
CA ARG A 44 -6.85 8.55 1.28
C ARG A 44 -7.42 8.21 -0.10
N SER A 45 -6.89 8.80 -1.16
CA SER A 45 -7.30 8.60 -2.55
C SER A 45 -6.84 7.26 -3.12
N LEU A 46 -5.96 6.53 -2.44
CA LEU A 46 -5.56 5.19 -2.86
C LEU A 46 -6.77 4.24 -2.85
N LYS A 47 -6.95 3.51 -3.94
CA LYS A 47 -7.90 2.39 -4.04
C LYS A 47 -7.12 1.11 -3.87
N LEU A 48 -7.40 0.39 -2.79
CA LEU A 48 -6.75 -0.87 -2.48
C LEU A 48 -7.66 -2.02 -2.90
N PHE A 49 -7.06 -3.04 -3.52
CA PHE A 49 -7.75 -4.24 -3.96
C PHE A 49 -7.04 -5.45 -3.39
N LEU A 50 -7.80 -6.43 -2.93
CA LEU A 50 -7.23 -7.71 -2.53
C LEU A 50 -7.01 -8.55 -3.80
N ALA A 51 -5.77 -8.94 -4.04
CA ALA A 51 -5.46 -9.89 -5.08
C ALA A 51 -5.97 -11.28 -4.67
N LYS A 52 -6.53 -12.03 -5.64
CA LYS A 52 -6.75 -13.46 -5.45
C LYS A 52 -5.40 -14.16 -5.42
N LYS A 53 -5.31 -15.23 -4.63
CA LYS A 53 -4.21 -16.19 -4.73
C LYS A 53 -4.26 -16.93 -6.05
#